data_AF-E9SBJ1-F1
#
_entry.id   AF-E9SBJ1-F1
#
_cell.length_a   1.000
_cell.length_b   1.000
_cell.length_c   1.000
_cell.angle_alpha   90.00
_cell.angle_beta   90.00
_cell.angle_gamma   90.00
#
_symmetry.space_group_name_H-M   'P 1'
#
loop_
_entity.id
_entity.type
_entity.pdbx_description
1 polymer ?
#
loop_
_entity_poly.entity_id
_entity_poly.type
_entity_poly.pdbx_seq_one_letter_code
_entity_poly.pdbx_strand_id
1 'polypeptide(L)'
;MNVKSDDERKSKVLKIRLNDREFAKLKQYTEESGLRSMSQYIYNSILATPIIELTDEELAPDKARFKEIADSINSIAIQVNQTGNIYPEDMQEIRQGIDEISARLAEYQSKLERFAVTPQTFRAIVDKAHEDVRK
;
A
#
# COMPACT_ATOMS: atom_id res chain seq x y z
N MET A 1 -3.05 -36.18 -23.84
CA MET A 1 -2.57 -34.78 -23.92
C MET A 1 -3.66 -33.89 -23.35
N ASN A 2 -3.40 -33.18 -22.25
CA ASN A 2 -4.38 -32.26 -21.67
C ASN A 2 -4.30 -30.93 -22.45
N VAL A 3 -5.11 -30.79 -23.50
CA VAL A 3 -5.13 -29.60 -24.35
C VAL A 3 -6.06 -28.59 -23.70
N LYS A 4 -5.49 -27.48 -23.21
CA LYS A 4 -6.27 -26.36 -22.65
C LYS A 4 -7.29 -25.85 -23.66
N SER A 5 -8.48 -25.50 -23.17
CA SER A 5 -9.57 -24.94 -23.98
C SER A 5 -9.13 -23.64 -24.66
N ASP A 6 -9.80 -23.25 -25.75
CA ASP A 6 -9.37 -22.09 -26.57
C ASP A 6 -9.44 -20.76 -25.81
N ASP A 7 -10.31 -20.66 -24.79
CA ASP A 7 -10.43 -19.52 -23.87
C ASP A 7 -9.29 -19.44 -22.82
N GLU A 8 -8.66 -20.56 -22.45
CA GLU A 8 -7.53 -20.59 -21.50
C GLU A 8 -6.16 -20.34 -22.18
N ARG A 9 -6.13 -20.25 -23.51
CA ARG A 9 -4.90 -20.01 -24.27
C ARG A 9 -4.58 -18.52 -24.29
N LYS A 10 -3.34 -18.17 -23.94
CA LYS A 10 -2.81 -16.80 -24.04
C LYS A 10 -2.70 -16.36 -25.51
N SER A 11 -3.80 -15.91 -26.11
CA SER A 11 -3.92 -15.54 -27.53
C SER A 11 -3.79 -14.03 -27.79
N LYS A 12 -3.93 -13.18 -26.77
CA LYS A 12 -3.88 -11.71 -26.88
C LYS A 12 -2.46 -11.18 -26.62
N VAL A 13 -2.06 -10.14 -27.36
CA VAL A 13 -0.72 -9.51 -27.27
C VAL A 13 -0.86 -8.03 -26.89
N LEU A 14 -0.10 -7.60 -25.89
CA LEU A 14 0.05 -6.19 -25.51
C LEU A 14 1.39 -5.65 -26.02
N LYS A 15 1.37 -4.51 -26.72
CA LYS A 15 2.58 -3.80 -27.18
C LYS A 15 2.72 -2.48 -26.43
N ILE A 16 3.87 -2.28 -25.80
CA ILE A 16 4.18 -1.07 -25.03
C ILE A 16 5.36 -0.39 -25.70
N ARG A 17 5.28 0.94 -25.91
CA ARG A 17 6.40 1.76 -26.39
C ARG A 17 7.06 2.41 -25.19
N LEU A 18 8.38 2.33 -25.12
CA LEU A 18 9.20 2.88 -24.04
C LEU A 18 10.34 3.67 -24.64
N ASN A 19 10.79 4.71 -23.97
CA ASN A 19 12.09 5.33 -24.25
C ASN A 19 13.22 4.55 -23.56
N ASP A 20 14.48 4.89 -23.89
CA ASP A 20 15.65 4.16 -23.39
C ASP A 20 15.75 4.16 -21.85
N ARG A 21 15.36 5.26 -21.19
CA ARG A 21 15.39 5.37 -19.72
C ARG A 21 14.34 4.48 -19.07
N GLU A 22 13.13 4.45 -19.61
CA GLU A 22 12.04 3.60 -19.13
C GLU A 22 12.36 2.12 -19.32
N PHE A 23 12.94 1.77 -20.47
CA PHE A 23 13.38 0.40 -20.75
C PHE A 23 14.48 -0.06 -19.79
N ALA A 24 15.46 0.80 -19.51
CA ALA A 24 16.53 0.50 -18.55
C ALA A 24 15.97 0.24 -17.13
N LYS A 25 15.04 1.09 -16.67
CA LYS A 25 14.36 0.88 -15.38
C LYS A 25 13.58 -0.44 -15.34
N LEU A 26 12.82 -0.74 -16.39
CA LEU A 26 12.05 -1.98 -16.48
C LEU A 26 12.94 -3.22 -16.43
N LYS A 27 14.09 -3.16 -17.11
CA LYS A 27 15.10 -4.22 -17.07
C LYS A 27 15.68 -4.39 -15.67
N GLN A 28 16.08 -3.30 -15.02
CA GLN A 28 16.57 -3.31 -13.65
C GLN A 28 15.56 -3.93 -12.68
N TYR A 29 14.30 -3.50 -12.71
CA TYR A 29 13.26 -4.06 -11.85
C TYR A 29 12.98 -5.53 -12.13
N THR A 30 13.09 -5.96 -13.40
CA THR A 30 12.97 -7.37 -13.74
C THR A 30 14.09 -8.19 -13.10
N GLU A 31 15.34 -7.70 -13.16
CA GLU A 31 16.50 -8.35 -12.56
C GLU A 31 16.37 -8.43 -11.02
N GLU A 32 15.99 -7.31 -10.39
CA GLU A 32 15.76 -7.22 -8.94
C GLU A 32 14.60 -8.12 -8.47
N SER A 33 13.60 -8.36 -9.32
CA SER A 33 12.46 -9.24 -8.99
C SER A 33 12.81 -10.73 -8.94
N GLY A 34 13.95 -11.15 -9.51
CA GLY A 34 14.36 -12.56 -9.60
C GLY A 34 13.49 -13.42 -10.53
N LEU A 35 12.71 -12.81 -11.42
CA LEU A 35 11.86 -13.50 -12.38
C LEU A 35 12.60 -13.88 -13.66
N ARG A 36 12.12 -14.95 -14.31
CA ARG A 36 12.81 -15.55 -15.47
C ARG A 36 12.72 -14.71 -16.74
N SER A 37 11.74 -13.80 -16.83
CA SER A 37 11.61 -12.93 -18.00
C SER A 37 10.90 -11.62 -17.66
N MET A 38 11.24 -10.59 -18.43
CA MET A 38 10.59 -9.29 -18.38
C MET A 38 9.10 -9.36 -18.73
N SER A 39 8.71 -10.26 -19.65
CA SER A 39 7.29 -10.50 -19.95
C SER A 39 6.54 -11.07 -18.74
N GLN A 40 7.17 -11.95 -17.97
CA GLN A 40 6.59 -12.49 -16.75
C GLN A 40 6.48 -11.43 -15.66
N TYR A 41 7.52 -10.59 -15.51
CA TYR A 41 7.47 -9.43 -14.62
C TYR A 41 6.30 -8.49 -14.99
N ILE A 42 6.23 -8.02 -16.25
CA ILE A 42 5.15 -7.13 -16.71
C ILE A 42 3.76 -7.77 -16.55
N TYR A 43 3.60 -9.02 -16.97
CA TYR A 43 2.30 -9.73 -16.88
C TYR A 43 1.83 -9.83 -15.43
N ASN A 44 2.72 -10.26 -14.54
CA ASN A 44 2.41 -10.37 -13.14
C ASN A 44 2.17 -8.97 -12.54
N SER A 45 2.93 -7.94 -12.92
CA SER A 45 2.74 -6.58 -12.39
C SER A 45 1.40 -6.01 -12.83
N ILE A 46 1.01 -6.17 -14.10
CA ILE A 46 -0.29 -5.67 -14.59
C ILE A 46 -1.46 -6.40 -13.91
N LEU A 47 -1.35 -7.70 -13.66
CA LEU A 47 -2.44 -8.49 -13.08
C LEU A 47 -2.47 -8.49 -11.55
N ALA A 48 -1.32 -8.37 -10.90
CA ALA A 48 -1.18 -8.48 -9.44
C ALA A 48 -1.11 -7.13 -8.74
N THR A 49 -1.07 -5.98 -9.45
CA THR A 49 -1.06 -4.67 -8.79
C THR A 49 -2.48 -4.31 -8.35
N PRO A 50 -2.80 -4.32 -7.05
CA PRO A 50 -4.00 -3.67 -6.56
C PRO A 50 -3.85 -2.17 -6.83
N ILE A 51 -4.80 -1.58 -7.57
CA ILE A 51 -4.91 -0.13 -7.67
C ILE A 51 -5.44 0.34 -6.32
N ILE A 52 -4.56 0.91 -5.48
CA ILE A 52 -4.97 1.55 -4.23
C ILE A 52 -5.26 3.01 -4.57
N GLU A 53 -6.54 3.33 -4.73
CA GLU A 53 -6.98 4.71 -4.82
C GLU A 53 -7.32 5.18 -3.40
N LEU A 54 -6.37 5.84 -2.73
CA LEU A 54 -6.65 6.55 -1.47
C LEU A 54 -7.23 7.91 -1.84
N THR A 55 -8.56 8.03 -1.77
CA THR A 55 -9.22 9.30 -2.07
C THR A 55 -9.20 10.24 -0.86
N ASP A 56 -9.27 11.55 -1.12
CA ASP A 56 -9.42 12.53 -0.04
C ASP A 56 -10.70 12.33 0.78
N GLU A 57 -11.75 11.77 0.16
CA GLU A 57 -13.02 11.44 0.82
C GLU A 57 -12.87 10.31 1.83
N GLU A 58 -12.12 9.25 1.49
CA GLU A 58 -11.84 8.15 2.41
C GLU A 58 -10.97 8.57 3.59
N LEU A 59 -10.05 9.51 3.37
CA LEU A 59 -9.16 10.03 4.41
C LEU A 59 -9.78 11.18 5.22
N ALA A 60 -10.88 11.79 4.76
CA ALA A 60 -11.56 12.89 5.43
C ALA A 60 -11.88 12.63 6.92
N PRO A 61 -12.47 11.48 7.32
CA PRO A 61 -12.78 11.22 8.73
C PRO A 61 -11.52 11.13 9.60
N ASP A 62 -10.48 10.46 9.10
CA ASP A 62 -9.21 10.32 9.82
C ASP A 62 -8.49 11.68 9.95
N LYS A 63 -8.52 12.50 8.90
CA LYS A 63 -8.00 13.89 8.93
C LYS A 63 -8.76 14.75 9.95
N ALA A 64 -10.08 14.65 10.01
CA ALA A 64 -10.89 15.38 10.98
C ALA A 64 -10.54 14.96 12.41
N ARG A 65 -10.40 13.66 12.65
CA ARG A 65 -10.04 13.13 13.97
C ARG A 65 -8.65 13.56 14.42
N PHE A 66 -7.65 13.50 13.53
CA PHE A 66 -6.30 13.97 13.86
C PHE A 66 -6.25 15.47 14.14
N LYS A 67 -7.11 16.25 13.47
CA LYS A 67 -7.25 17.67 13.78
C LYS A 67 -7.78 17.90 15.19
N GLU A 68 -8.81 17.16 15.61
CA GLU A 68 -9.33 17.24 16.99
C GLU A 68 -8.24 16.93 18.03
N ILE A 69 -7.44 15.89 17.80
CA ILE A 69 -6.32 15.53 18.67
C ILE A 69 -5.28 16.68 18.72
N ALA A 70 -4.94 17.25 17.56
CA ALA A 70 -4.00 18.37 17.50
C ALA A 70 -4.52 19.62 18.23
N ASP A 71 -5.81 19.93 18.09
CA ASP A 71 -6.46 21.07 18.74
C ASP A 71 -6.50 20.90 20.27
N SER A 72 -6.75 19.67 20.75
CA SER A 72 -6.65 19.31 22.18
C SER A 72 -5.23 19.51 22.72
N ILE A 73 -4.22 18.94 22.07
CA ILE A 73 -2.81 19.08 22.48
C ILE A 73 -2.38 20.54 22.46
N ASN A 74 -2.82 21.31 21.47
CA ASN A 74 -2.55 22.74 21.39
C ASN A 74 -3.19 23.53 22.54
N SER A 75 -4.39 23.15 22.97
CA SER A 75 -5.05 23.77 24.13
C SER A 75 -4.26 23.53 25.42
N ILE A 76 -3.77 22.30 25.61
CA ILE A 76 -2.86 21.96 26.71
C ILE A 76 -1.60 22.83 26.64
N ALA A 77 -0.97 22.94 25.46
CA ALA A 77 0.23 23.75 25.30
C ALA A 77 0.01 25.24 25.65
N ILE A 78 -1.13 25.81 25.26
CA ILE A 78 -1.53 27.17 25.63
C ILE A 78 -1.69 27.29 27.15
N GLN A 79 -2.37 26.35 27.80
CA GLN A 79 -2.56 26.34 29.25
C GLN A 79 -1.23 26.23 30.01
N VAL A 80 -0.32 25.37 29.54
CA VAL A 80 1.02 25.21 30.11
C VAL A 80 1.82 26.51 29.96
N ASN A 81 1.75 27.17 28.81
CA ASN A 81 2.41 28.47 28.59
C ASN A 81 1.87 29.57 29.51
N GLN A 82 0.58 29.51 29.88
CA GLN A 82 -0.06 30.49 30.76
C GLN A 82 0.20 30.22 32.24
N THR A 83 0.16 28.96 32.65
CA THR A 83 0.16 28.57 34.08
C THR A 83 1.50 28.03 34.57
N GLY A 84 2.37 27.61 33.65
CA GLY A 84 3.63 26.92 33.95
C GLY A 84 3.46 25.50 34.47
N ASN A 85 2.23 24.99 34.57
CA ASN A 85 1.93 23.68 35.14
C ASN A 85 1.40 22.73 34.06
N ILE A 86 1.80 21.47 34.15
CA ILE A 86 1.23 20.35 33.38
C ILE A 86 0.50 19.46 34.38
N TYR A 87 -0.77 19.18 34.12
CA TYR A 87 -1.56 18.32 34.99
C TYR A 87 -1.49 16.85 34.52
N PRO A 88 -1.71 15.88 35.43
CA PRO A 88 -1.74 14.46 35.06
C PRO A 88 -2.76 14.13 33.97
N GLU A 89 -3.91 14.79 33.98
CA GLU A 89 -4.96 14.69 32.95
C GLU A 89 -4.45 15.13 31.56
N ASP A 90 -3.70 16.23 31.49
CA ASP A 90 -3.10 16.73 30.25
C ASP A 90 -2.16 15.67 29.64
N MET A 91 -1.33 15.06 30.49
CA MET A 91 -0.41 14.00 30.08
C MET A 91 -1.17 12.74 29.61
N GLN A 92 -2.30 12.44 30.24
CA GLN A 92 -3.14 11.32 29.82
C GLN A 92 -3.79 11.59 28.46
N GLU A 93 -4.31 12.80 28.24
CA GLU A 93 -4.95 13.19 26.99
C GLU A 93 -3.97 13.20 25.82
N ILE A 94 -2.76 13.76 26.02
CA ILE A 94 -1.67 13.69 25.03
C ILE A 94 -1.34 12.24 24.68
N ARG A 95 -1.20 11.38 25.69
CA ARG A 95 -0.86 9.97 25.49
C ARG A 95 -1.95 9.23 24.71
N GLN A 96 -3.22 9.46 25.05
CA GLN A 96 -4.35 8.86 24.33
C GLN A 96 -4.38 9.30 22.87
N GLY A 97 -4.16 10.59 22.59
CA GLY A 97 -4.08 11.11 21.23
C GLY A 97 -2.94 10.48 20.41
N ILE A 98 -1.76 10.33 21.00
CA ILE A 98 -0.61 9.67 20.37
C ILE A 98 -0.87 8.19 20.11
N ASP A 99 -1.47 7.49 21.08
CA ASP A 99 -1.81 6.07 20.96
C ASP A 99 -2.82 5.84 19.82
N GLU A 100 -3.82 6.73 19.68
CA GLU A 100 -4.82 6.67 18.60
C GLU A 100 -4.18 6.89 17.22
N ILE A 101 -3.34 7.93 17.08
CA ILE A 101 -2.59 8.18 15.83
C ILE A 101 -1.70 6.98 15.48
N SER A 102 -1.00 6.43 16.47
CA SER A 102 -0.09 5.29 16.28
C SER A 102 -0.84 4.03 15.85
N ALA A 103 -1.99 3.75 16.47
CA ALA A 103 -2.84 2.62 16.08
C ALA A 103 -3.33 2.75 14.64
N ARG A 104 -3.76 3.95 14.23
CA ARG A 104 -4.25 4.20 12.88
C ARG A 104 -3.14 4.10 11.83
N LEU A 105 -1.94 4.60 12.14
CA LEU A 105 -0.76 4.43 11.30
C LEU A 105 -0.39 2.94 11.13
N ALA A 106 -0.41 2.16 12.21
CA ALA A 106 -0.14 0.73 12.15
C ALA A 106 -1.16 -0.03 11.29
N GLU A 107 -2.43 0.37 11.33
CA GLU A 107 -3.47 -0.18 10.47
C GLU A 107 -3.21 0.13 8.99
N TYR A 108 -2.86 1.37 8.65
CA TYR A 108 -2.50 1.73 7.28
C TYR A 108 -1.23 1.01 6.82
N GLN A 109 -0.21 0.90 7.67
CA GLN A 109 0.98 0.12 7.36
C GLN A 109 0.61 -1.34 7.08
N SER A 110 -0.22 -1.96 7.91
CA SER A 110 -0.69 -3.33 7.70
C SER A 110 -1.48 -3.49 6.40
N LYS A 111 -2.34 -2.52 6.07
CA LYS A 111 -3.08 -2.48 4.79
C LYS A 111 -2.11 -2.37 3.62
N LEU A 112 -1.18 -1.42 3.67
CA LEU A 112 -0.17 -1.22 2.64
C LEU A 112 0.74 -2.43 2.51
N GLU A 113 1.13 -3.12 3.57
CA GLU A 113 1.93 -4.35 3.53
C GLU A 113 1.20 -5.52 2.87
N ARG A 114 -0.12 -5.62 3.08
CA ARG A 114 -0.94 -6.62 2.36
C ARG A 114 -0.97 -6.37 0.85
N PHE A 115 -0.87 -5.10 0.45
CA PHE A 115 -0.81 -4.70 -0.96
C PHE A 115 0.61 -4.55 -1.49
N ALA A 116 1.60 -4.45 -0.60
CA ALA A 116 3.01 -4.39 -0.94
C ALA A 116 3.39 -5.76 -1.47
N VAL A 117 3.46 -5.81 -2.78
CA VAL A 117 3.95 -6.94 -3.54
C VAL A 117 5.43 -7.12 -3.20
N THR A 118 5.74 -7.81 -2.10
CA THR A 118 7.09 -8.35 -1.91
C THR A 118 7.34 -9.38 -3.03
N PRO A 119 8.58 -9.65 -3.45
CA PRO A 119 8.85 -10.67 -4.47
C PRO A 119 8.22 -12.04 -4.15
N GLN A 120 8.06 -12.35 -2.86
CA GLN A 120 7.42 -13.57 -2.35
C GLN A 120 5.89 -13.47 -2.41
N THR A 121 5.29 -12.34 -2.01
CA THR A 121 3.84 -12.09 -2.13
C THR A 121 3.42 -12.03 -3.59
N PHE A 122 4.25 -11.46 -4.47
CA PHE A 122 4.06 -11.50 -5.92
C PHE A 122 4.00 -12.92 -6.44
N ARG A 123 4.96 -13.75 -6.01
CA ARG A 123 5.00 -15.17 -6.36
C ARG A 123 3.71 -15.86 -5.93
N ALA A 124 3.27 -15.64 -4.69
CA ALA A 124 2.04 -16.21 -4.14
C ALA A 124 0.76 -15.72 -4.84
N ILE A 125 0.65 -14.42 -5.16
CA ILE A 125 -0.48 -13.87 -5.92
C ILE A 125 -0.51 -14.44 -7.34
N VAL A 126 0.65 -14.56 -7.98
CA VAL A 126 0.79 -15.13 -9.34
C VAL A 126 0.46 -16.61 -9.35
N ASP A 127 0.92 -17.37 -8.35
CA ASP A 127 0.63 -18.79 -8.22
C ASP A 127 -0.88 -19.02 -7.97
N LYS A 128 -1.52 -18.20 -7.12
CA LYS A 128 -2.97 -18.23 -6.89
C LYS A 128 -3.78 -17.84 -8.13
N ALA A 129 -3.40 -16.76 -8.82
CA ALA A 129 -4.03 -16.37 -10.08
C ALA A 129 -3.89 -17.45 -11.17
N HIS A 130 -2.81 -18.25 -11.14
CA HIS A 130 -2.64 -19.39 -12.02
C HIS A 130 -3.51 -20.61 -11.66
N GLU A 131 -3.93 -20.76 -10.40
CA GLU A 131 -4.89 -21.80 -9.97
C GLU A 131 -6.32 -21.41 -10.31
N ASP A 132 -6.71 -20.14 -10.10
CA ASP A 132 -8.06 -19.65 -10.39
C ASP A 132 -8.37 -19.63 -11.89
N VAL A 133 -7.35 -19.51 -12.76
CA VAL A 133 -7.49 -19.61 -14.22
C VAL A 133 -7.52 -21.07 -14.73
N ARG A 134 -7.22 -22.06 -13.87
CA ARG A 134 -7.28 -23.50 -14.22
C ARG A 134 -8.57 -24.19 -13.75
N LYS A 135 -9.48 -23.47 -13.08
CA LYS A 135 -10.85 -23.92 -12.78
C LYS A 135 -11.80 -23.35 -13.82
#